data_AF-A0A2N5U9T5-F1
#
_entry.id   AF-A0A2N5U9T5-F1
#
_cell.length_a   1.000
_cell.length_b   1.000
_cell.length_c   1.000
_cell.angle_alpha   90.00
_cell.angle_beta   90.00
_cell.angle_gamma   90.00
#
_symmetry.space_group_name_H-M   'P 1'
#
loop_
_entity.id
_entity.type
_entity.pdbx_description
1 polymer ?
#
loop_
_entity_poly.entity_id
_entity_poly.type
_entity_poly.pdbx_seq_one_letter_code
_entity_poly.pdbx_strand_id
1 'polypeptide(L)'
;MALPSPEFHVTRWWSNQPSVQGYWGPSTSSIDWCFLGFLKCQQERLPLPLILCQVGIASIGVGSFLFHATLRYEWQLGDELPMIFCCAFIAYVTLDTRSASLPRTRFVRCLPYLFSIYAFGVTAIYIRYPNPLFHQVAFAFIQFVATFGTFYAIRTAPEKTYREQKNKADAWNYQLLGFFTSWLVFGVEHRQHIL
;
A
#
# COMPACT_ATOMS: atom_id res chain seq x y z
N MET A 1 7.85 -18.31 -41.66
CA MET A 1 9.10 -18.33 -40.88
C MET A 1 8.89 -17.37 -39.72
N ALA A 2 8.48 -17.88 -38.55
CA ALA A 2 8.22 -17.04 -37.39
C ALA A 2 9.56 -16.56 -36.83
N LEU A 3 9.68 -15.26 -36.58
CA LEU A 3 10.86 -14.70 -35.92
C LEU A 3 10.97 -15.29 -34.52
N PRO A 4 12.18 -15.69 -34.07
CA PRO A 4 12.35 -16.15 -32.69
C PRO A 4 11.92 -15.04 -31.74
N SER A 5 11.07 -15.41 -30.77
CA SER A 5 10.69 -14.51 -29.68
C SER A 5 11.98 -14.09 -28.95
N PRO A 6 12.18 -12.80 -28.65
CA PRO A 6 13.36 -12.36 -27.90
C PRO A 6 13.42 -13.10 -26.56
N GLU A 7 14.45 -13.91 -26.37
CA GLU A 7 14.75 -14.58 -25.10
C GLU A 7 15.17 -13.52 -24.09
N PHE A 8 14.20 -13.05 -23.29
CA PHE A 8 14.48 -12.20 -22.14
C PHE A 8 14.98 -13.08 -21.00
N HIS A 9 16.30 -13.23 -20.90
CA HIS A 9 16.97 -13.85 -19.76
C HIS A 9 16.77 -12.99 -18.50
N VAL A 10 15.81 -13.33 -17.64
CA VAL A 10 15.70 -12.78 -16.27
C VAL A 10 16.58 -13.64 -15.37
N THR A 11 17.83 -13.23 -15.16
CA THR A 11 18.76 -13.94 -14.26
C THR A 11 18.79 -13.31 -12.88
N ARG A 12 18.28 -14.01 -11.86
CA ARG A 12 18.73 -13.83 -10.46
C ARG A 12 18.58 -15.10 -9.63
N TRP A 13 19.53 -15.30 -8.71
CA TRP A 13 19.95 -16.56 -8.08
C TRP A 13 18.92 -17.28 -7.19
N TRP A 14 17.75 -16.69 -6.92
CA TRP A 14 16.68 -17.32 -6.10
C TRP A 14 15.40 -17.61 -6.89
N SER A 15 15.30 -17.19 -8.15
CA SER A 15 14.13 -17.41 -9.00
C SER A 15 14.51 -18.20 -10.25
N ASN A 16 14.53 -19.53 -10.14
CA ASN A 16 14.55 -20.44 -11.29
C ASN A 16 13.14 -20.54 -11.92
N GLN A 17 12.45 -19.42 -12.12
CA GLN A 17 11.14 -19.44 -12.76
C GLN A 17 11.32 -19.44 -14.28
N PRO A 18 10.75 -20.41 -15.01
CA PRO A 18 10.80 -20.40 -16.47
C PRO A 18 10.12 -19.13 -16.99
N SER A 19 10.47 -18.70 -18.21
CA SER A 19 9.78 -17.58 -18.85
C SER A 19 8.30 -17.95 -19.07
N VAL A 20 7.41 -17.51 -18.19
CA VAL A 20 5.97 -17.74 -18.30
C VAL A 20 5.35 -16.51 -18.95
N GLN A 21 4.50 -16.73 -19.95
CA GLN A 21 3.69 -15.66 -20.51
C GLN A 21 2.66 -15.23 -19.45
N GLY A 22 2.66 -13.96 -19.07
CA GLY A 22 1.66 -13.40 -18.17
C GLY A 22 0.24 -13.64 -18.71
N TYR A 23 -0.67 -14.05 -17.84
CA TYR A 23 -2.08 -14.30 -18.16
C TYR A 23 -2.95 -13.47 -17.23
N TRP A 24 -4.07 -12.97 -17.75
CA TRP A 24 -4.98 -12.13 -16.98
C TRP A 24 -6.37 -12.77 -16.85
N GLY A 25 -6.88 -12.81 -15.63
CA GLY A 25 -8.30 -13.09 -15.33
C GLY A 25 -9.04 -11.79 -14.97
N PRO A 26 -10.40 -11.76 -14.93
CA PRO A 26 -11.24 -10.54 -14.86
C PRO A 26 -11.07 -9.60 -13.64
N SER A 27 -10.04 -9.76 -12.81
CA SER A 27 -9.95 -9.17 -11.48
C SER A 27 -9.56 -7.69 -11.53
N THR A 28 -10.49 -6.88 -11.03
CA THR A 28 -10.43 -5.43 -10.86
C THR A 28 -9.18 -5.00 -10.09
N SER A 29 -8.32 -4.23 -10.75
CA SER A 29 -7.27 -3.47 -10.06
C SER A 29 -7.91 -2.58 -8.99
N SER A 30 -7.24 -2.37 -7.86
CA SER A 30 -7.67 -1.44 -6.79
C SER A 30 -7.82 0.02 -7.25
N ILE A 31 -7.55 0.31 -8.52
CA ILE A 31 -7.65 1.62 -9.18
C ILE A 31 -9.08 2.17 -9.15
N ASP A 32 -10.11 1.33 -9.38
CA ASP A 32 -11.52 1.79 -9.39
C ASP A 32 -11.92 2.36 -8.02
N TRP A 33 -11.52 1.68 -6.95
CA TRP A 33 -11.73 2.12 -5.57
C TRP A 33 -10.96 3.41 -5.26
N CYS A 34 -9.73 3.53 -5.77
CA CYS A 34 -8.93 4.73 -5.58
C CYS A 34 -9.53 5.94 -6.29
N PHE A 35 -10.07 5.75 -7.51
CA PHE A 35 -10.73 6.80 -8.27
C PHE A 35 -11.98 7.32 -7.56
N LEU A 36 -12.84 6.42 -7.06
CA LEU A 36 -13.99 6.79 -6.24
C LEU A 36 -13.57 7.55 -4.97
N GLY A 37 -12.51 7.09 -4.29
CA GLY A 37 -11.97 7.77 -3.11
C GLY A 37 -11.41 9.16 -3.43
N PHE A 38 -10.72 9.33 -4.56
CA PHE A 38 -10.25 10.63 -5.03
C PHE A 38 -11.41 11.61 -5.26
N LEU A 39 -12.44 11.18 -5.98
CA LEU A 39 -13.64 12.00 -6.22
C LEU A 39 -14.32 12.38 -4.91
N LYS A 40 -14.41 11.46 -3.95
CA LYS A 40 -14.99 11.73 -2.64
C LYS A 40 -14.17 12.74 -1.84
N CYS A 41 -12.84 12.64 -1.88
CA CYS A 41 -11.95 13.61 -1.25
C CYS A 41 -12.14 15.02 -1.83
N GLN A 42 -12.30 15.13 -3.15
CA GLN A 42 -12.56 16.39 -3.84
C GLN A 42 -13.93 16.98 -3.45
N GLN A 43 -14.99 16.15 -3.45
CA GLN A 43 -16.35 16.56 -3.09
C GLN A 43 -16.43 17.09 -1.65
N GLU A 44 -15.78 16.41 -0.70
CA GLU A 44 -15.77 16.80 0.71
C GLU A 44 -14.67 17.83 1.04
N ARG A 45 -13.94 18.33 0.03
CA ARG A 45 -12.84 19.31 0.16
C ARG A 45 -11.81 18.90 1.23
N LEU A 46 -11.42 17.63 1.20
CA LEU A 46 -10.44 17.07 2.12
C LEU A 46 -9.04 17.63 1.83
N PRO A 47 -8.16 17.69 2.85
CA PRO A 47 -6.81 18.20 2.68
C PRO A 47 -5.99 17.35 1.69
N LEU A 48 -5.09 18.02 0.97
CA LEU A 48 -4.26 17.43 -0.08
C LEU A 48 -3.55 16.11 0.30
N PRO A 49 -3.01 15.93 1.52
CA PRO A 49 -2.36 14.66 1.89
C PRO A 49 -3.27 13.44 1.76
N LEU A 50 -4.57 13.56 2.04
CA LEU A 50 -5.51 12.44 1.87
C LEU A 50 -5.74 12.10 0.40
N ILE A 51 -5.78 13.12 -0.48
CA ILE A 51 -5.85 12.93 -1.92
C ILE A 51 -4.59 12.21 -2.44
N LEU A 52 -3.42 12.61 -1.94
CA LEU A 52 -2.15 11.99 -2.31
C LEU A 52 -2.07 10.52 -1.86
N CYS A 53 -2.66 10.14 -0.72
CA CYS A 53 -2.78 8.73 -0.33
C CYS A 53 -3.55 7.92 -1.39
N GLN A 54 -4.65 8.46 -1.94
CA GLN A 54 -5.41 7.77 -2.98
C GLN A 54 -4.61 7.57 -4.27
N VAL A 55 -3.81 8.56 -4.65
CA VAL A 55 -2.90 8.47 -5.80
C VAL A 55 -1.80 7.43 -5.55
N GLY A 56 -1.25 7.41 -4.33
CA GLY A 56 -0.27 6.40 -3.91
C GLY A 56 -0.81 4.98 -4.03
N ILE A 57 -2.01 4.72 -3.51
CA ILE A 57 -2.64 3.39 -3.60
C ILE A 57 -2.93 3.01 -5.06
N ALA A 58 -3.39 3.96 -5.88
CA ALA A 58 -3.61 3.71 -7.31
C ALA A 58 -2.30 3.33 -8.03
N SER A 59 -1.18 3.95 -7.67
CA SER A 59 0.12 3.63 -8.26
C SER A 59 0.58 2.20 -7.97
N ILE A 60 0.30 1.67 -6.76
CA ILE A 60 0.51 0.25 -6.43
C ILE A 60 -0.35 -0.62 -7.35
N GLY A 61 -1.63 -0.28 -7.52
CA GLY A 61 -2.52 -1.03 -8.41
C GLY A 61 -2.03 -1.10 -9.87
N VAL A 62 -1.44 -0.01 -10.38
CA VAL A 62 -0.81 0.02 -11.70
C VAL A 62 0.45 -0.86 -11.75
N GLY A 63 1.32 -0.76 -10.73
CA GLY A 63 2.52 -1.60 -10.61
C GLY A 63 2.17 -3.09 -10.60
N SER A 64 1.22 -3.47 -9.75
CA SER A 64 0.73 -4.85 -9.64
C SER A 64 0.11 -5.36 -10.93
N PHE A 65 -0.67 -4.52 -11.61
CA PHE A 65 -1.24 -4.87 -12.93
C PHE A 65 -0.14 -5.18 -13.95
N LEU A 66 0.87 -4.32 -14.06
CA LEU A 66 1.97 -4.49 -15.00
C LEU A 66 2.87 -5.68 -14.64
N PHE A 67 3.06 -5.95 -13.34
CA PHE A 67 3.78 -7.11 -12.88
C PHE A 67 3.07 -8.41 -13.26
N HIS A 68 1.77 -8.55 -12.97
CA HIS A 68 1.02 -9.76 -13.33
C HIS A 68 0.86 -9.93 -14.85
N ALA A 69 0.77 -8.83 -15.59
CA ALA A 69 0.68 -8.89 -17.05
C ALA A 69 1.99 -9.34 -17.73
N THR A 70 3.16 -9.09 -17.11
CA THR A 70 4.46 -9.28 -17.78
C THR A 70 5.40 -10.24 -17.07
N LEU A 71 5.20 -10.48 -15.77
CA LEU A 71 6.07 -11.23 -14.84
C LEU A 71 7.53 -10.75 -14.86
N ARG A 72 7.74 -9.47 -15.13
CA ARG A 72 9.07 -8.85 -15.20
C ARG A 72 9.49 -8.26 -13.87
N TYR A 73 10.76 -8.44 -13.53
CA TYR A 73 11.35 -7.95 -12.28
C TYR A 73 11.23 -6.42 -12.12
N GLU A 74 11.32 -5.67 -13.21
CA GLU A 74 11.18 -4.21 -13.20
C GLU A 74 9.78 -3.80 -12.71
N TRP A 75 8.76 -4.53 -13.15
CA TRP A 75 7.38 -4.29 -12.74
C TRP A 75 7.06 -4.90 -11.37
N GLN A 76 7.76 -5.97 -10.95
CA GLN A 76 7.75 -6.43 -9.57
C GLN A 76 8.22 -5.33 -8.62
N LEU A 77 9.33 -4.68 -8.95
CA LEU A 77 9.85 -3.55 -8.20
C LEU A 77 8.88 -2.35 -8.22
N GLY A 78 8.20 -2.16 -9.36
CA GLY A 78 7.13 -1.19 -9.54
C GLY A 78 5.85 -1.46 -8.75
N ASP A 79 5.64 -2.69 -8.26
CA ASP A 79 4.55 -3.04 -7.34
C ASP A 79 5.03 -2.91 -5.88
N GLU A 80 6.16 -3.55 -5.57
CA GLU A 80 6.69 -3.70 -4.21
C GLU A 80 7.23 -2.40 -3.61
N LEU A 81 7.98 -1.57 -4.35
CA LEU A 81 8.53 -0.33 -3.79
C LEU A 81 7.45 0.70 -3.46
N PRO A 82 6.49 1.00 -4.36
CA PRO A 82 5.42 1.94 -4.04
C PRO A 82 4.60 1.55 -2.81
N MET A 83 4.45 0.26 -2.51
CA MET A 83 3.80 -0.19 -1.27
C MET A 83 4.46 0.38 -0.01
N ILE A 84 5.80 0.36 0.06
CA ILE A 84 6.55 0.89 1.21
C ILE A 84 6.35 2.41 1.34
N PHE A 85 6.51 3.15 0.25
CA PHE A 85 6.34 4.61 0.25
C PHE A 85 4.92 5.02 0.59
N CYS A 86 3.92 4.34 0.02
CA CYS A 86 2.52 4.63 0.26
C CYS A 86 2.14 4.36 1.72
N CYS A 87 2.53 3.21 2.29
CA CYS A 87 2.23 2.93 3.69
C CYS A 87 2.98 3.85 4.66
N ALA A 88 4.22 4.23 4.35
CA ALA A 88 4.95 5.23 5.12
C ALA A 88 4.26 6.61 5.09
N PHE A 89 3.72 7.01 3.94
CA PHE A 89 2.97 8.24 3.81
C PHE A 89 1.60 8.18 4.54
N ILE A 90 0.88 7.08 4.42
CA ILE A 90 -0.38 6.85 5.17
C ILE A 90 -0.12 6.86 6.67
N ALA A 91 0.97 6.24 7.15
CA ALA A 91 1.36 6.28 8.55
C ALA A 91 1.62 7.71 9.03
N TYR A 92 2.35 8.52 8.23
CA TYR A 92 2.53 9.94 8.53
C TYR A 92 1.18 10.68 8.62
N VAL A 93 0.35 10.58 7.59
CA VAL A 93 -0.91 11.32 7.50
C VAL A 93 -1.82 10.95 8.66
N THR A 94 -2.01 9.66 8.94
CA THR A 94 -2.91 9.20 10.01
C THR A 94 -2.45 9.62 11.42
N LEU A 95 -1.13 9.66 11.66
CA LEU A 95 -0.57 10.14 12.93
C LEU A 95 -0.58 11.68 13.05
N ASP A 96 -0.62 12.42 11.93
CA ASP A 96 -0.69 13.88 11.88
C ASP A 96 -2.13 14.44 11.86
N THR A 97 -3.16 13.63 11.61
CA THR A 97 -4.60 14.02 11.58
C THR A 97 -5.17 14.50 12.93
N ARG A 98 -4.33 14.93 13.89
CA ARG A 98 -4.81 15.57 15.13
C ARG A 98 -5.55 16.86 14.82
N SER A 99 -6.41 17.26 15.76
CA SER A 99 -7.21 18.49 15.66
C SER A 99 -6.33 19.68 15.28
N ALA A 100 -6.68 20.36 14.18
CA ALA A 100 -5.93 21.48 13.61
C ALA A 100 -5.77 22.67 14.58
N SER A 101 -6.52 22.69 15.68
CA SER A 101 -6.43 23.69 16.74
C SER A 101 -5.29 23.47 17.73
N LEU A 102 -4.65 22.29 17.73
CA LEU A 102 -3.53 21.99 18.63
C LEU A 102 -2.18 22.18 17.90
N PRO A 103 -1.18 22.82 18.55
CA PRO A 103 0.14 22.95 17.96
C PRO A 103 0.79 21.57 17.76
N ARG A 104 1.39 21.36 16.57
CA ARG A 104 2.13 20.12 16.27
C ARG A 104 3.27 19.93 17.27
N THR A 105 3.27 18.79 17.96
CA THR A 105 4.37 18.41 18.85
C THR A 105 5.65 18.18 18.04
N ARG A 106 6.82 18.30 18.70
CA ARG A 106 8.12 18.06 18.05
C ARG A 106 8.19 16.66 17.42
N PHE A 107 7.59 15.66 18.07
CA PHE A 107 7.51 14.30 17.56
C PHE A 107 6.83 14.21 16.18
N VAL A 108 5.63 14.80 16.03
CA VAL A 108 4.87 14.76 14.77
C VAL A 108 5.60 15.49 13.64
N ARG A 109 6.31 16.57 13.96
CA ARG A 109 7.15 17.30 12.99
C ARG A 109 8.31 16.47 12.45
N CYS A 110 8.83 15.52 13.23
CA CYS A 110 9.92 14.64 12.82
C CYS A 110 9.45 13.43 12.01
N LEU A 111 8.19 13.00 12.14
CA LEU A 111 7.64 11.82 11.45
C LEU A 111 7.88 11.77 9.95
N PRO A 112 7.64 12.82 9.13
CA PRO A 112 7.84 12.72 7.69
C PRO A 112 9.30 12.43 7.33
N TYR A 113 10.27 12.99 8.08
CA TYR A 113 11.68 12.71 7.88
C TYR A 113 12.05 11.28 8.27
N LEU A 114 11.55 10.79 9.41
CA LEU A 114 11.78 9.41 9.85
C LEU A 114 11.23 8.39 8.85
N PHE A 115 10.00 8.58 8.40
CA PHE A 115 9.37 7.69 7.43
C PHE A 115 10.00 7.79 6.04
N SER A 116 10.50 8.96 5.64
CA SER A 116 11.28 9.11 4.40
C SER A 116 12.60 8.35 4.48
N ILE A 117 13.36 8.52 5.57
CA ILE A 117 14.62 7.80 5.80
C ILE A 117 14.37 6.28 5.78
N TYR A 118 13.29 5.83 6.42
CA TYR A 118 12.89 4.43 6.39
C TYR A 118 12.61 3.93 4.97
N ALA A 119 11.74 4.62 4.21
CA ALA A 119 11.34 4.18 2.88
C ALA A 119 12.51 4.17 1.87
N PHE A 120 13.33 5.22 1.86
CA PHE A 120 14.53 5.27 1.03
C PHE A 120 15.59 4.26 1.47
N GLY A 121 15.76 4.04 2.77
CA GLY A 121 16.68 3.05 3.32
C GLY A 121 16.30 1.61 2.92
N VAL A 122 15.03 1.24 3.10
CA VAL A 122 14.48 -0.05 2.66
C VAL A 122 14.66 -0.22 1.16
N THR A 123 14.33 0.82 0.37
CA THR A 123 14.48 0.80 -1.09
C THR A 123 15.93 0.59 -1.53
N ALA A 124 16.88 1.32 -0.94
CA ALA A 124 18.30 1.19 -1.28
C ALA A 124 18.84 -0.21 -0.95
N ILE A 125 18.49 -0.76 0.21
CA ILE A 125 18.85 -2.13 0.59
C ILE A 125 18.22 -3.13 -0.38
N TYR A 126 16.95 -2.95 -0.73
CA TYR A 126 16.20 -3.89 -1.56
C TYR A 126 16.69 -3.94 -3.01
N ILE A 127 17.02 -2.79 -3.61
CA ILE A 127 17.61 -2.73 -4.95
C ILE A 127 18.97 -3.46 -4.98
N ARG A 128 19.76 -3.32 -3.90
CA ARG A 128 21.10 -3.94 -3.78
C ARG A 128 21.05 -5.43 -3.45
N TYR A 129 20.10 -5.83 -2.60
CA TYR A 129 19.87 -7.18 -2.09
C TYR A 129 18.37 -7.51 -2.19
N PRO A 130 17.90 -7.86 -3.38
CA PRO A 130 16.50 -8.16 -3.70
C PRO A 130 16.01 -9.47 -3.05
N ASN A 131 15.84 -9.49 -1.74
CA ASN A 131 15.30 -10.64 -1.02
C ASN A 131 13.81 -10.42 -0.73
N PRO A 132 12.89 -11.21 -1.30
CA PRO A 132 11.45 -11.00 -1.10
C PRO A 132 11.03 -11.09 0.37
N LEU A 133 11.71 -11.91 1.20
CA LEU A 133 11.44 -11.97 2.64
C LEU A 133 11.80 -10.67 3.36
N PHE A 134 12.88 -10.00 2.94
CA PHE A 134 13.25 -8.70 3.50
C PHE A 134 12.16 -7.66 3.22
N HIS A 135 11.67 -7.61 1.98
CA HIS A 135 10.57 -6.71 1.62
C HIS A 135 9.30 -7.02 2.41
N GLN A 136 8.89 -8.29 2.52
CA GLN A 136 7.70 -8.70 3.27
C GLN A 136 7.77 -8.26 4.74
N VAL A 137 8.91 -8.47 5.40
CA VAL A 137 9.10 -8.06 6.81
C VAL A 137 9.08 -6.54 6.94
N ALA A 138 9.74 -5.81 6.04
CA ALA A 138 9.72 -4.34 6.03
C ALA A 138 8.30 -3.81 5.81
N PHE A 139 7.61 -4.33 4.79
CA PHE A 139 6.23 -3.97 4.48
C PHE A 139 5.29 -4.25 5.67
N ALA A 140 5.39 -5.43 6.28
CA ALA A 140 4.59 -5.79 7.46
C ALA A 140 4.80 -4.81 8.62
N PHE A 141 6.04 -4.40 8.87
CA PHE A 141 6.35 -3.41 9.90
C PHE A 141 5.69 -2.06 9.62
N ILE A 142 5.88 -1.49 8.43
CA ILE A 142 5.31 -0.16 8.13
C ILE A 142 3.78 -0.21 8.00
N GLN A 143 3.23 -1.31 7.49
CA GLN A 143 1.80 -1.56 7.45
C GLN A 143 1.20 -1.61 8.86
N PHE A 144 1.88 -2.25 9.81
CA PHE A 144 1.43 -2.27 11.21
C PHE A 144 1.39 -0.86 11.81
N VAL A 145 2.42 -0.04 11.57
CA VAL A 145 2.45 1.36 12.03
C VAL A 145 1.32 2.18 11.39
N ALA A 146 1.09 2.03 10.08
CA ALA A 146 0.00 2.69 9.38
C ALA A 146 -1.37 2.30 9.97
N THR A 147 -1.60 1.01 10.18
CA THR A 147 -2.82 0.47 10.78
C THR A 147 -3.01 0.96 12.22
N PHE A 148 -1.94 1.00 13.03
CA PHE A 148 -2.02 1.59 14.36
C PHE A 148 -2.41 3.08 14.30
N GLY A 149 -1.83 3.82 13.36
CA GLY A 149 -2.17 5.22 13.09
C GLY A 149 -3.64 5.41 12.70
N THR A 150 -4.20 4.56 11.84
CA THR A 150 -5.63 4.62 11.47
C THR A 150 -6.53 4.34 12.66
N PHE A 151 -6.23 3.31 13.46
CA PHE A 151 -7.00 3.02 14.68
C PHE A 151 -6.95 4.17 15.67
N TYR A 152 -5.79 4.78 15.88
CA TYR A 152 -5.64 5.96 16.73
C TYR A 152 -6.44 7.16 16.21
N ALA A 153 -6.39 7.42 14.90
CA ALA A 153 -7.15 8.50 14.26
C ALA A 153 -8.67 8.29 14.40
N ILE A 154 -9.17 7.07 14.17
CA ILE A 154 -10.59 6.73 14.35
C ILE A 154 -10.98 6.90 15.82
N ARG A 155 -10.19 6.37 16.76
CA ARG A 155 -10.47 6.49 18.21
C ARG A 155 -10.60 7.94 18.67
N THR A 156 -9.75 8.82 18.16
CA THR A 156 -9.70 10.24 18.54
C THR A 156 -10.59 11.15 17.71
N ALA A 157 -11.29 10.62 16.69
CA ALA A 157 -12.23 11.37 15.87
C ALA A 157 -13.41 11.91 16.72
N PRO A 158 -13.91 13.13 16.43
CA PRO A 158 -15.05 13.72 17.13
C PRO A 158 -16.33 12.91 16.92
N GLU A 159 -17.25 13.00 17.87
CA GLU A 159 -18.53 12.26 17.90
C GLU A 159 -19.72 13.14 18.32
N LYS A 160 -19.61 14.46 18.17
CA LYS A 160 -20.61 15.41 18.68
C LYS A 160 -21.89 15.39 17.84
N THR A 161 -21.74 15.22 16.53
CA THR A 161 -22.85 15.24 15.56
C THR A 161 -23.22 13.82 15.14
N TYR A 162 -24.50 13.57 14.82
CA TYR A 162 -24.95 12.29 14.25
C TYR A 162 -24.12 11.85 13.04
N ARG A 163 -23.77 12.78 12.14
CA ARG A 163 -22.90 12.51 10.99
C ARG A 163 -21.51 12.04 11.41
N GLU A 164 -20.94 12.60 12.48
CA GLU A 164 -19.62 12.22 12.98
C GLU A 164 -19.65 10.82 13.62
N GLN A 165 -20.70 10.53 14.40
CA GLN A 165 -20.92 9.20 14.99
C GLN A 165 -21.08 8.13 13.90
N LYS A 166 -21.90 8.41 12.88
CA LYS A 166 -22.08 7.53 11.73
C LYS A 166 -20.76 7.31 10.98
N ASN A 167 -20.04 8.38 10.64
CA ASN A 167 -18.75 8.29 9.94
C ASN A 167 -17.72 7.47 10.74
N LYS A 168 -17.71 7.60 12.07
CA LYS A 168 -16.81 6.84 12.95
C LYS A 168 -17.19 5.35 13.01
N ALA A 169 -18.50 5.04 13.08
CA ALA A 169 -18.98 3.67 13.00
C ALA A 169 -18.64 3.03 11.65
N ASP A 170 -18.87 3.77 10.55
CA ASP A 170 -18.51 3.33 9.20
C ASP A 170 -17.00 3.12 9.07
N ALA A 171 -16.16 4.00 9.62
CA ALA A 171 -14.72 3.85 9.63
C ALA A 171 -14.25 2.58 10.37
N TRP A 172 -14.86 2.25 11.52
CA TRP A 172 -14.62 0.99 12.21
C TRP A 172 -15.03 -0.22 11.37
N ASN A 173 -16.21 -0.16 10.74
CA ASN A 173 -16.69 -1.22 9.88
C ASN A 173 -15.74 -1.46 8.70
N TYR A 174 -15.27 -0.39 8.04
CA TYR A 174 -14.29 -0.50 6.95
C TYR A 174 -12.94 -1.01 7.43
N GLN A 175 -12.48 -0.59 8.60
CA GLN A 175 -11.19 -1.05 9.16
C GLN A 175 -11.23 -2.53 9.54
N LEU A 176 -12.35 -3.00 10.11
CA LEU A 176 -12.56 -4.43 10.42
C LEU A 176 -12.73 -5.25 9.15
N LEU A 177 -13.55 -4.79 8.20
CA LEU A 177 -13.73 -5.43 6.91
C LEU A 177 -12.39 -5.54 6.17
N GLY A 178 -11.60 -4.47 6.15
CA GLY A 178 -10.25 -4.45 5.57
C GLY A 178 -9.30 -5.46 6.23
N PHE A 179 -9.35 -5.58 7.56
CA PHE A 179 -8.56 -6.57 8.29
C PHE A 179 -8.99 -8.00 7.95
N PHE A 180 -10.29 -8.30 7.97
CA PHE A 180 -10.81 -9.64 7.66
C PHE A 180 -10.59 -10.02 6.20
N THR A 181 -10.80 -9.11 5.26
CA THR A 181 -10.52 -9.33 3.84
C THR A 181 -9.04 -9.62 3.62
N SER A 182 -8.15 -8.82 4.21
CA SER A 182 -6.70 -9.07 4.15
C SER A 182 -6.34 -10.42 4.76
N TRP A 183 -6.86 -10.75 5.96
CA TRP A 183 -6.60 -12.02 6.62
C TRP A 183 -7.10 -13.23 5.82
N LEU A 184 -8.27 -13.12 5.17
CA LEU A 184 -8.80 -14.16 4.29
C LEU A 184 -7.96 -14.33 3.03
N VAL A 185 -7.56 -13.24 2.38
CA VAL A 185 -6.73 -13.29 1.17
C VAL A 185 -5.37 -13.92 1.49
N PHE A 186 -4.64 -13.37 2.47
CA PHE A 186 -3.34 -13.89 2.87
C PHE A 186 -3.42 -15.30 3.50
N GLY A 187 -4.51 -15.62 4.20
CA GLY A 187 -4.75 -16.94 4.79
C GLY A 187 -5.17 -18.02 3.79
N VAL A 188 -5.72 -17.65 2.64
CA VAL A 188 -5.97 -18.57 1.50
C VAL A 188 -4.67 -18.81 0.73
N GLU A 189 -3.89 -17.75 0.49
CA GLU A 189 -2.62 -17.82 -0.23
C GLU A 189 -1.58 -18.67 0.52
N HIS A 190 -1.51 -18.57 1.84
CA HIS A 190 -0.61 -19.41 2.64
C HIS A 190 -0.93 -20.92 2.56
N ARG A 191 -2.19 -21.29 2.29
CA ARG A 191 -2.60 -22.70 2.14
C ARG A 191 -2.17 -23.30 0.80
N GLN A 192 -1.97 -22.50 -0.23
CA GLN A 192 -1.58 -22.98 -1.56
C GLN A 192 -0.08 -23.29 -1.68
N HIS A 193 0.75 -22.84 -0.72
CA HIS A 193 2.19 -23.13 -0.68
C HIS A 193 2.57 -24.34 0.21
N ILE A 194 1.59 -25.00 0.83
CA ILE A 194 1.80 -26.16 1.75
C ILE A 194 1.27 -27.48 1.13
N LEU A 195 0.70 -27.43 -0.08
CA LEU A 195 0.29 -28.59 -0.87
C LEU A 195 1.14 -28.68 -2.14
#